data_AF-A0A7K1YAT0-F1
#
_entry.id   AF-A0A7K1YAT0-F1
#
_cell.length_a   1.000
_cell.length_b   1.000
_cell.length_c   1.000
_cell.angle_alpha   90.00
_cell.angle_beta   90.00
_cell.angle_gamma   90.00
#
_symmetry.space_group_name_H-M   'P 1'
#
loop_
_entity.id
_entity.type
_entity.pdbx_description
1 polymer ?
#
loop_
_entity_poly.entity_id
_entity_poly.type
_entity_poly.pdbx_seq_one_letter_code
_entity_poly.pdbx_strand_id
1 'polypeptide(L)'
;MEKHFGQQVEYRVRKDGYSITNLARELYVNRRSVYNWFNQRYLKPEIIFRIGCVIRYDFSKDFPELFSTEEFGHIFSKRDTTVSYSGWDQEEELWQGKYLVLLEKYQELLESQPEKELHCVS
;
A
#
# COMPACT_ATOMS: atom_id res chain seq x y z
N MET A 1 -16.31 -15.38 20.56
CA MET A 1 -16.45 -14.22 19.65
C MET A 1 -15.29 -14.26 18.68
N GLU A 2 -15.57 -14.30 17.39
CA GLU A 2 -14.51 -14.28 16.39
C GLU A 2 -13.95 -12.86 16.28
N LYS A 3 -12.61 -12.73 16.29
CA LYS A 3 -11.96 -11.42 16.19
C LYS A 3 -12.20 -10.82 14.81
N HIS A 4 -12.49 -9.52 14.77
CA HIS A 4 -12.62 -8.74 13.55
C HIS A 4 -11.47 -7.73 13.47
N PHE A 5 -10.45 -8.03 12.68
CA PHE A 5 -9.21 -7.25 12.64
C PHE A 5 -9.43 -5.82 12.16
N GLY A 6 -10.22 -5.62 11.10
CA GLY A 6 -10.52 -4.28 10.58
C GLY A 6 -11.12 -3.32 11.62
N GLN A 7 -12.12 -3.77 12.36
CA GLN A 7 -12.77 -2.99 13.42
C GLN A 7 -11.83 -2.69 14.60
N GLN A 8 -10.95 -3.61 14.97
CA GLN A 8 -9.96 -3.36 16.03
C GLN A 8 -8.92 -2.31 15.60
N VAL A 9 -8.47 -2.37 14.34
CA VAL A 9 -7.59 -1.35 13.77
C VAL A 9 -8.31 0.00 13.69
N GLU A 10 -9.56 0.04 13.23
CA GLU A 10 -10.35 1.28 13.21
C GLU A 10 -10.49 1.90 14.59
N TYR A 11 -10.81 1.07 15.59
CA TYR A 11 -10.92 1.52 16.97
C TYR A 11 -9.63 2.19 17.43
N ARG A 12 -8.47 1.60 17.16
CA ARG A 12 -7.18 2.18 17.51
C ARG A 12 -6.93 3.52 16.79
N VAL A 13 -7.09 3.54 15.47
CA VAL A 13 -6.91 4.75 14.63
C VAL A 13 -7.77 5.91 15.15
N ARG A 14 -9.05 5.64 15.47
CA ARG A 14 -9.98 6.66 15.97
C ARG A 14 -9.72 7.06 17.41
N LYS A 15 -9.34 6.11 18.27
CA LYS A 15 -9.03 6.36 19.69
C LYS A 15 -7.85 7.32 19.84
N ASP A 16 -6.86 7.20 18.96
CA ASP A 16 -5.68 8.06 18.95
C ASP A 16 -5.94 9.38 18.19
N GLY A 17 -7.17 9.62 17.73
CA GLY A 17 -7.59 10.86 17.07
C GLY A 17 -7.05 11.03 15.64
N TYR A 18 -6.54 9.96 15.04
CA TYR A 18 -5.85 10.04 13.76
C TYR A 18 -6.84 10.27 12.61
N SER A 19 -6.59 11.28 11.79
CA SER A 19 -7.45 11.60 10.65
C SER A 19 -7.36 10.53 9.56
N ILE A 20 -8.49 9.95 9.18
CA ILE A 20 -8.60 8.96 8.10
C ILE A 20 -8.08 9.55 6.78
N THR A 21 -8.25 10.85 6.57
CA THR A 21 -7.71 11.54 5.38
C THR A 21 -6.18 11.55 5.37
N ASN A 22 -5.55 11.81 6.52
CA ASN A 22 -4.09 11.76 6.64
C ASN A 22 -3.58 10.33 6.52
N LEU A 23 -4.26 9.37 7.16
CA LEU A 23 -3.92 7.96 7.08
C LEU A 23 -3.92 7.45 5.64
N ALA A 24 -4.97 7.78 4.87
CA ALA A 24 -5.06 7.41 3.47
C ALA A 24 -3.91 8.02 2.64
N ARG A 25 -3.56 9.29 2.90
CA ARG A 25 -2.46 9.98 2.22
C ARG A 25 -1.10 9.34 2.52
N GLU A 26 -0.82 9.03 3.79
CA GLU A 26 0.46 8.42 4.21
C GLU A 26 0.59 6.96 3.79
N LEU A 27 -0.54 6.28 3.57
CA LEU A 27 -0.57 4.92 3.00
C LEU A 27 -0.63 4.89 1.47
N TYR A 28 -0.66 6.06 0.81
CA TYR A 28 -0.80 6.18 -0.65
C TYR A 28 -2.01 5.43 -1.21
N VAL A 29 -3.13 5.44 -0.48
CA VAL A 29 -4.40 4.83 -0.91
C VAL A 29 -5.54 5.83 -0.87
N ASN A 30 -6.63 5.53 -1.56
CA ASN A 30 -7.83 6.33 -1.45
C ASN A 30 -8.53 6.07 -0.10
N ARG A 31 -9.32 7.06 0.39
CA ARG A 31 -10.06 6.94 1.65
C ARG A 31 -11.05 5.77 1.66
N ARG A 32 -11.62 5.41 0.51
CA ARG A 32 -12.56 4.29 0.38
C ARG A 32 -11.89 2.96 0.72
N SER A 33 -10.64 2.76 0.30
CA SER A 33 -9.85 1.57 0.63
C SER A 33 -9.66 1.43 2.13
N VAL A 34 -9.37 2.54 2.83
CA VAL A 34 -9.23 2.54 4.30
C VAL A 34 -10.54 2.12 4.98
N TYR A 35 -11.68 2.69 4.57
CA TYR A 35 -12.99 2.25 5.09
C TYR A 35 -13.30 0.78 4.77
N ASN A 36 -12.94 0.31 3.58
CA ASN A 36 -13.12 -1.08 3.21
C ASN A 36 -12.29 -2.01 4.09
N TRP A 37 -11.03 -1.66 4.39
CA TRP A 37 -10.19 -2.43 5.31
C TRP A 37 -10.76 -2.50 6.72
N PHE A 38 -11.36 -1.43 7.23
CA PHE A 38 -12.01 -1.44 8.54
C PHE A 38 -13.21 -2.39 8.61
N ASN A 39 -13.93 -2.56 7.49
CA ASN A 39 -15.04 -3.51 7.38
C ASN A 39 -14.60 -4.95 7.09
N GLN A 40 -13.30 -5.22 6.93
CA GLN A 40 -12.79 -6.57 6.68
C GLN A 40 -12.53 -7.31 7.99
N ARG A 41 -13.19 -8.47 8.13
CA ARG A 41 -13.00 -9.33 9.29
C ARG A 41 -11.57 -9.87 9.39
N TYR A 42 -11.02 -10.30 8.25
CA TYR A 42 -9.62 -10.65 8.11
C TYR A 42 -8.93 -9.57 7.28
N LEU A 43 -7.95 -8.91 7.88
CA LEU A 43 -7.11 -7.93 7.22
C LEU A 43 -5.70 -8.50 7.12
N LYS A 44 -5.05 -8.32 5.97
CA LYS A 44 -3.69 -8.83 5.76
C LYS A 44 -2.74 -8.23 6.83
N PRO A 45 -1.87 -9.04 7.47
CA PRO A 45 -0.94 -8.55 8.48
C PRO A 45 -0.11 -7.35 7.99
N GLU A 46 0.30 -7.40 6.73
CA GLU A 46 1.03 -6.31 6.06
C GLU A 46 0.32 -4.95 6.11
N ILE A 47 -1.00 -4.92 5.93
CA ILE A 47 -1.79 -3.68 5.98
C ILE A 47 -1.87 -3.19 7.42
N ILE A 48 -2.07 -4.09 8.38
CA ILE A 48 -2.12 -3.76 9.81
C ILE A 48 -0.77 -3.18 10.26
N PHE A 49 0.34 -3.79 9.85
CA PHE A 49 1.69 -3.31 10.13
C PHE A 49 1.92 -1.90 9.59
N ARG A 50 1.57 -1.66 8.31
CA ARG A 50 1.69 -0.32 7.70
C ARG A 50 0.88 0.74 8.45
N ILE A 51 -0.37 0.42 8.82
CA ILE A 51 -1.20 1.32 9.63
C ILE A 51 -0.52 1.59 10.98
N GLY A 52 0.00 0.55 11.65
CA GLY A 52 0.74 0.65 12.90
C GLY A 52 1.96 1.57 12.81
N CYS A 53 2.74 1.47 11.74
CA CYS A 53 3.86 2.38 11.48
C CYS A 53 3.41 3.85 11.36
N VAL A 54 2.35 4.10 10.59
CA VAL A 54 1.82 5.45 10.35
C VAL A 54 1.28 6.08 11.63
N ILE A 55 0.49 5.34 12.41
CA ILE A 55 -0.08 5.84 13.66
C ILE A 55 0.84 5.67 14.88
N ARG A 56 2.07 5.15 14.66
CA ARG A 56 3.07 4.83 15.70
C ARG A 56 2.52 3.96 16.82
N TYR A 57 1.81 2.91 16.43
CA TYR A 57 1.19 1.96 17.34
C TYR A 57 1.66 0.53 17.10
N ASP A 58 1.89 -0.19 18.19
CA ASP A 58 2.32 -1.58 18.20
C ASP A 58 1.12 -2.53 18.29
N PHE A 59 0.76 -3.11 17.14
CA PHE A 59 -0.36 -4.05 17.03
C PHE A 59 -0.03 -5.47 17.52
N SER A 60 1.22 -5.80 17.89
CA SER A 60 1.55 -7.12 18.46
C SER A 60 0.81 -7.39 19.77
N LYS A 61 0.40 -6.33 20.48
CA LYS A 61 -0.39 -6.43 21.72
C LYS A 61 -1.84 -6.84 21.48
N ASP A 62 -2.41 -6.43 20.35
CA ASP A 62 -3.80 -6.74 19.98
C ASP A 62 -3.89 -8.04 19.16
N PHE A 63 -2.86 -8.29 18.33
CA PHE A 63 -2.75 -9.44 17.44
C PHE A 63 -1.44 -10.21 17.67
N PRO A 64 -1.23 -10.81 18.86
CA PRO A 64 -0.05 -11.62 19.14
C PRO A 64 0.05 -12.86 18.24
N GLU A 65 -1.06 -13.27 17.61
CA GLU A 65 -1.09 -14.34 16.61
C GLU A 65 -0.56 -13.92 15.23
N LEU A 66 -0.49 -12.62 14.94
CA LEU A 66 -0.03 -12.10 13.65
C LEU A 66 1.38 -11.50 13.72
N PHE A 67 1.78 -11.01 14.90
CA PHE A 67 3.02 -10.25 15.05
C PHE A 67 3.79 -10.58 16.33
N SER A 68 5.11 -10.46 16.24
CA SER A 68 6.01 -10.40 17.39
C SER A 68 6.27 -8.95 17.79
N THR A 69 6.49 -8.71 19.08
CA THR A 69 6.85 -7.37 19.59
C THR A 69 8.15 -6.84 18.99
N GLU A 70 9.05 -7.72 18.54
CA GLU A 70 10.31 -7.35 17.88
C GLU A 70 10.06 -6.64 16.54
N GLU A 71 9.00 -7.00 15.81
CA GLU A 71 8.68 -6.42 14.49
C GLU A 71 8.32 -4.94 14.59
N PHE A 72 7.70 -4.52 15.70
CA PHE A 72 7.34 -3.12 15.96
C PHE A 72 8.43 -2.36 16.73
N GLY A 73 9.51 -3.02 17.17
CA GLY A 73 10.59 -2.41 17.94
C GLY A 73 11.31 -1.26 17.21
N HIS A 74 11.34 -1.30 15.88
CA HIS A 74 11.93 -0.25 15.05
C HIS A 74 11.07 1.03 14.97
N ILE A 75 9.76 0.95 15.17
CA ILE A 75 8.83 2.09 15.04
C ILE A 75 9.09 3.16 16.12
N PHE A 76 9.57 2.74 17.29
CA PHE A 76 9.83 3.63 18.42
C PHE A 76 11.30 4.05 18.55
N SER A 77 12.22 3.45 17.79
CA SER A 77 13.65 3.55 18.06
C SER A 77 14.40 4.68 17.35
N LYS A 78 13.80 5.44 16.41
CA LYS A 78 14.45 6.65 15.86
C LYS A 78 13.49 7.82 15.64
N ARG A 79 13.88 8.98 16.20
CA ARG A 79 13.47 10.31 15.73
C ARG A 79 13.99 10.44 14.29
N ASP A 80 13.11 10.80 13.37
CA ASP A 80 13.37 11.01 11.94
C ASP A 80 14.02 9.83 11.20
N THR A 81 13.20 9.02 10.56
CA THR A 81 13.61 8.38 9.30
C THR A 81 12.35 8.08 8.50
N THR A 82 12.27 8.63 7.29
CA THR A 82 11.42 8.13 6.22
C THR A 82 11.45 6.61 6.26
N VAL A 83 10.30 6.01 6.56
CA VAL A 83 10.12 4.56 6.59
C VAL A 83 10.50 4.04 5.21
N SER A 84 11.71 3.50 5.05
CA SER A 84 12.10 2.80 3.83
C SER A 84 11.23 1.55 3.74
N TYR A 85 10.34 1.59 2.76
CA TYR A 85 9.36 0.57 2.38
C TYR A 85 10.04 -0.64 1.69
N SER A 86 11.14 -1.14 2.24
CA SER A 86 12.05 -2.07 1.55
C SER A 86 11.46 -3.46 1.21
N GLY A 87 10.28 -3.81 1.73
CA GLY A 87 9.57 -5.05 1.39
C GLY A 87 8.60 -4.92 0.21
N TRP A 88 8.07 -3.73 -0.03
CA TRP A 88 7.06 -3.46 -1.07
C TRP A 88 7.66 -2.84 -2.32
N ASP A 89 8.81 -2.17 -2.19
CA ASP A 89 9.58 -1.66 -3.33
C ASP A 89 9.82 -2.78 -4.33
N GLN A 90 10.06 -4.03 -3.90
CA GLN A 90 10.29 -5.14 -4.83
C GLN A 90 9.05 -5.51 -5.65
N GLU A 91 7.86 -5.58 -5.05
CA GLU A 91 6.65 -5.92 -5.81
C GLU A 91 6.21 -4.76 -6.69
N GLU A 92 6.35 -3.53 -6.21
CA GLU A 92 6.08 -2.32 -6.99
C GLU A 92 7.06 -2.15 -8.16
N GLU A 93 8.36 -2.37 -7.93
CA GLU A 93 9.42 -2.35 -8.95
C GLU A 93 9.22 -3.46 -10.00
N LEU A 94 8.74 -4.65 -9.59
CA LEU A 94 8.38 -5.73 -10.51
C LEU A 94 7.22 -5.34 -11.45
N TRP A 95 6.19 -4.67 -10.92
CA TRP A 95 5.06 -4.22 -11.75
C TRP A 95 5.42 -3.02 -12.62
N GLN A 96 6.23 -2.09 -12.10
CA GLN A 96 6.80 -0.99 -12.88
C GLN A 96 7.65 -1.52 -14.05
N GLY A 97 8.49 -2.52 -13.81
CA GLY A 97 9.29 -3.17 -14.85
C GLY A 97 8.44 -3.85 -15.93
N LYS A 98 7.39 -4.59 -15.53
CA LYS A 98 6.43 -5.19 -16.49
C LYS A 98 5.71 -4.13 -17.32
N TYR A 99 5.36 -3.00 -16.71
CA TYR A 99 4.70 -1.89 -17.40
C TYR A 99 5.65 -1.21 -18.40
N LEU A 100 6.92 -1.01 -18.03
CA LEU A 100 7.94 -0.46 -18.92
C LEU A 100 8.12 -1.33 -20.17
N VAL A 101 8.30 -2.65 -19.99
CA VAL A 101 8.42 -3.59 -21.11
C VAL A 101 7.19 -3.56 -22.03
N LEU A 102 6.00 -3.37 -21.47
CA LEU A 102 4.78 -3.25 -22.26
C LEU A 102 4.76 -1.96 -23.09
N LEU A 103 5.21 -0.84 -22.52
CA LEU A 103 5.32 0.44 -23.23
C LEU A 103 6.35 0.38 -24.36
N GLU A 104 7.52 -0.22 -24.10
CA GLU A 104 8.57 -0.42 -25.11
C GLU A 104 8.03 -1.21 -26.31
N LYS A 105 7.38 -2.35 -26.08
CA LYS A 105 6.76 -3.14 -27.15
C LYS A 105 5.67 -2.38 -27.91
N TYR A 106 4.91 -1.54 -27.22
CA TYR A 106 3.89 -0.72 -27.87
C TYR A 106 4.52 0.33 -28.80
N GLN A 107 5.62 0.95 -28.36
CA GLN A 107 6.36 1.92 -29.16
C GLN A 107 6.99 1.27 -30.39
N GLU A 108 7.62 0.10 -30.24
CA GLU A 108 8.14 -0.70 -31.37
C GLU A 108 7.04 -1.00 -32.40
N LEU A 109 5.84 -1.37 -31.92
CA LEU A 109 4.70 -1.64 -32.79
C LEU A 109 4.26 -0.40 -33.56
N LEU A 110 4.18 0.77 -32.90
CA LEU A 110 3.85 2.03 -33.56
C LEU A 110 4.87 2.42 -34.64
N GLU A 111 6.16 2.25 -34.35
CA GLU A 111 7.26 2.54 -35.29
C GLU A 111 7.29 1.55 -36.46
N SER A 112 6.82 0.31 -36.23
CA SER A 112 6.71 -0.73 -37.26
C SER A 112 5.47 -0.62 -38.16
N GLN A 113 4.52 0.28 -37.85
CA GLN A 113 3.41 0.58 -38.75
C GLN A 113 3.94 1.51 -39.85
N PRO A 114 4.13 1.05 -41.10
CA PRO A 114 4.33 2.00 -42.19
C PRO A 114 3.10 2.90 -42.22
N GLU A 115 3.31 4.22 -42.22
CA GLU A 115 2.26 5.19 -42.50
C GLU A 115 1.48 4.66 -43.70
N LYS A 116 0.22 4.26 -43.50
CA LYS A 116 -0.68 4.00 -44.63
C LYS A 116 -0.85 5.35 -45.28
N GLU A 117 0.00 5.59 -46.28
CA GLU A 117 0.08 6.80 -47.07
C GLU A 117 -1.34 7.25 -47.44
N LEU A 118 -1.68 8.45 -46.97
CA LEU A 118 -2.62 9.30 -47.66
C LEU A 118 -2.05 9.58 -49.04
N HIS A 119 -2.31 8.69 -50.01
CA HIS A 119 -2.09 9.01 -51.42
C HIS A 119 -3.03 8.18 -52.30
N CYS A 120 -4.29 8.63 -52.39
CA CYS A 120 -5.05 8.47 -53.62
C CYS A 120 -5.15 9.85 -54.28
N VAL A 121 -4.48 9.91 -55.43
CA VAL A 121 -4.21 11.02 -56.34
C VAL A 121 -5.49 11.59 -56.98
N SER A 122 -5.43 12.91 -57.23
CA SER A 122 -6.06 13.77 -58.26
C SER A 122 -7.33 13.33 -58.99
#